data_AF-A0A7S4HF80-F1
#
_entry.id   AF-A0A7S4HF80-F1
#
_cell.length_a   1.000
_cell.length_b   1.000
_cell.length_c   1.000
_cell.angle_alpha   90.00
_cell.angle_beta   90.00
_cell.angle_gamma   90.00
#
_symmetry.space_group_name_H-M   'P 1'
#
loop_
_entity.id
_entity.type
_entity.pdbx_description
1 polymer ?
#
loop_
_entity_poly.entity_id
_entity_poly.type
_entity_poly.pdbx_seq_one_letter_code
_entity_poly.pdbx_strand_id
1 'polypeptide(L)'
;RVASEFSLGGTGLEPPAAFSWRSRGGRSYVSEAYNQHIPQYCGSCWAFAATGVLADRWYIKEVLHSNLTDALLRRLSSQYVLSCGNNVSKCGTCNGGSDALVYRLAQLAGIPDDSCSSYMAVDTTCDAQFVSATNKPPCYTCWPETSSTVPQAVRVV
;
A
#
# COMPACT_ATOMS: atom_id res chain seq x y z
N ARG A 1 8.03 16.40 -32.92
CA ARG A 1 7.89 17.76 -32.35
C ARG A 1 7.77 17.58 -30.84
N VAL A 2 8.71 18.15 -30.11
CA VAL A 2 8.86 18.02 -28.66
C VAL A 2 7.70 18.76 -28.00
N ALA A 3 6.86 18.06 -27.21
CA ALA A 3 5.95 18.72 -26.28
C ALA A 3 6.71 18.96 -24.98
N SER A 4 7.53 20.01 -24.98
CA SER A 4 8.08 20.60 -23.77
C SER A 4 7.14 21.73 -23.34
N GLU A 5 6.19 21.45 -22.47
CA GLU A 5 5.49 22.50 -21.73
C GLU A 5 5.34 22.07 -20.27
N PHE A 6 6.36 22.42 -19.50
CA PHE A 6 6.22 22.63 -18.07
C PHE A 6 5.75 24.08 -17.88
N SER A 7 4.56 24.24 -17.31
CA SER A 7 4.23 25.46 -16.56
C SER A 7 3.25 25.10 -15.45
N LEU A 8 3.73 25.17 -14.20
CA LEU A 8 2.89 25.49 -13.03
C LEU A 8 2.83 27.02 -12.82
N GLY A 9 3.08 27.79 -13.88
CA GLY A 9 2.98 29.24 -13.93
C GLY A 9 1.71 29.65 -14.69
N GLY A 10 0.63 29.82 -13.95
CA GLY A 10 -0.63 30.37 -14.42
C GLY A 10 -1.54 30.59 -13.24
N THR A 11 -1.98 31.82 -13.02
CA THR A 11 -3.02 32.14 -12.04
C THR A 11 -4.34 31.49 -12.49
N GLY A 12 -4.71 30.29 -12.04
CA GLY A 12 -5.95 29.67 -12.54
C GLY A 12 -6.27 28.26 -12.04
N LEU A 13 -7.47 28.11 -11.48
CA LEU A 13 -8.11 26.90 -10.93
C LEU A 13 -8.48 25.81 -11.96
N GLU A 14 -7.93 25.83 -13.17
CA GLU A 14 -8.38 24.91 -14.24
C GLU A 14 -7.51 23.64 -14.28
N PRO A 15 -8.12 22.43 -14.13
CA PRO A 15 -7.38 21.18 -14.23
C PRO A 15 -6.93 20.92 -15.68
N PRO A 16 -5.80 20.20 -15.87
CA PRO A 16 -5.32 19.88 -17.20
C PRO A 16 -6.32 18.98 -17.96
N ALA A 17 -6.42 19.16 -19.28
CA ALA A 17 -7.29 18.36 -20.14
C ALA A 17 -6.99 16.86 -20.11
N ALA A 18 -5.75 16.48 -19.80
CA ALA A 18 -5.35 15.10 -19.57
C ALA A 18 -4.32 15.03 -18.43
N PHE A 19 -4.46 14.03 -17.56
CA PHE A 19 -3.56 13.82 -16.45
C PHE A 19 -3.38 12.35 -16.16
N SER A 20 -2.13 11.95 -15.90
CA SER A 20 -1.79 10.60 -15.47
C SER A 20 -0.57 10.62 -14.55
N TRP A 21 -0.73 10.06 -13.35
CA TRP A 21 0.38 9.82 -12.44
C TRP A 21 1.41 8.82 -12.99
N ARG A 22 1.06 8.02 -14.01
CA ARG A 22 1.98 7.08 -14.68
C ARG A 22 3.02 7.77 -15.58
N SER A 23 2.79 9.02 -15.97
CA SER A 23 3.62 9.69 -16.99
C SER A 23 3.79 11.19 -16.74
N ARG A 24 3.71 11.61 -15.48
CA ARG A 24 3.86 13.02 -15.11
C ARG A 24 5.32 13.44 -15.24
N GLY A 25 5.63 14.35 -16.16
CA GLY A 25 7.00 14.80 -16.39
C GLY A 25 7.96 13.70 -16.84
N GLY A 26 7.45 12.68 -17.55
CA GLY A 26 8.26 11.53 -17.99
C GLY A 26 8.57 10.49 -16.91
N ARG A 27 8.02 10.64 -15.69
CA ARG A 27 8.19 9.70 -14.56
C ARG A 27 6.84 9.09 -14.16
N SER A 28 6.86 7.82 -13.76
CA SER A 28 5.73 7.17 -13.09
C SER A 28 5.79 7.37 -11.59
N TYR A 29 4.63 7.66 -10.99
CA TYR A 29 4.44 7.81 -9.55
C TYR A 29 3.50 6.76 -8.95
N VAL A 30 3.05 5.80 -9.76
CA VAL A 30 2.16 4.73 -9.31
C VAL A 30 2.91 3.43 -9.19
N SER A 31 2.58 2.68 -8.15
CA SER A 31 3.02 1.32 -7.91
C SER A 31 2.63 0.39 -9.06
N GLU A 32 3.41 -0.68 -9.20
CA GLU A 32 3.17 -1.69 -10.22
C GLU A 32 1.82 -2.39 -10.01
N ALA A 33 1.29 -3.02 -11.06
CA ALA A 33 0.07 -3.83 -10.95
C ALA A 33 0.36 -5.16 -10.24
N TYR A 34 -0.65 -5.75 -9.63
CA TYR A 34 -0.57 -7.01 -8.88
C TYR A 34 -1.92 -7.73 -8.90
N ASN A 35 -1.91 -9.02 -8.55
CA ASN A 35 -3.04 -9.91 -8.77
C ASN A 35 -3.54 -10.53 -7.45
N GLN A 36 -4.75 -10.16 -7.04
CA GLN A 36 -5.40 -10.68 -5.84
C GLN A 36 -5.93 -12.13 -5.97
N HIS A 37 -5.99 -12.67 -7.19
CA HIS A 37 -6.58 -13.98 -7.46
C HIS A 37 -5.58 -15.15 -7.41
N ILE A 38 -4.34 -14.89 -7.02
CA ILE A 38 -3.29 -15.91 -6.91
C ILE A 38 -2.63 -15.86 -5.53
N PRO A 39 -2.23 -17.01 -4.95
CA PRO A 39 -2.27 -18.37 -5.54
C PRO A 39 -3.67 -19.00 -5.60
N GLN A 40 -4.67 -18.40 -4.95
CA GLN A 40 -6.07 -18.80 -5.01
C GLN A 40 -6.97 -17.57 -5.03
N TYR A 41 -8.25 -17.76 -5.32
CA TYR A 41 -9.22 -16.67 -5.30
C TYR A 41 -9.35 -16.07 -3.90
N CYS A 42 -9.15 -14.76 -3.80
CA CYS A 42 -9.48 -13.96 -2.63
C CYS A 42 -10.09 -12.63 -3.10
N GLY A 43 -11.29 -12.31 -2.60
CA GLY A 43 -12.03 -11.07 -2.86
C GLY A 43 -11.47 -9.87 -2.09
N SER A 44 -10.16 -9.63 -2.17
CA SER A 44 -9.45 -8.55 -1.46
C SER A 44 -9.20 -7.30 -2.30
N CYS A 45 -10.08 -6.98 -3.26
CA CYS A 45 -9.94 -5.81 -4.12
C CYS A 45 -9.89 -4.50 -3.31
N TRP A 46 -10.69 -4.42 -2.27
CA TRP A 46 -10.76 -3.31 -1.31
C TRP A 46 -9.41 -3.07 -0.61
N ALA A 47 -8.71 -4.14 -0.23
CA ALA A 47 -7.39 -4.05 0.39
C ALA A 47 -6.35 -3.54 -0.62
N PHE A 48 -6.30 -4.14 -1.81
CA PHE A 48 -5.35 -3.79 -2.88
C PHE A 48 -5.52 -2.34 -3.36
N ALA A 49 -6.77 -1.91 -3.55
CA ALA A 49 -7.06 -0.54 -3.97
C ALA A 49 -6.59 0.48 -2.92
N ALA A 50 -6.92 0.25 -1.65
CA ALA A 50 -6.56 1.16 -0.57
C ALA A 50 -5.04 1.21 -0.34
N THR A 51 -4.36 0.06 -0.26
CA THR A 51 -2.91 -0.01 -0.06
C THR A 51 -2.14 0.57 -1.24
N GLY A 52 -2.58 0.31 -2.48
CA GLY A 52 -2.01 0.90 -3.69
C GLY A 52 -2.11 2.43 -3.70
N VAL A 53 -3.30 2.98 -3.42
CA VAL A 53 -3.48 4.44 -3.35
C VAL A 53 -2.61 5.08 -2.26
N LEU A 54 -2.50 4.45 -1.09
CA LEU A 54 -1.65 4.95 0.00
C LEU A 54 -0.17 4.95 -0.38
N ALA A 55 0.32 3.87 -0.99
CA ALA A 55 1.68 3.75 -1.49
C ALA A 55 2.02 4.84 -2.51
N ASP A 56 1.16 5.01 -3.51
CA ASP A 56 1.34 6.00 -4.58
C ASP A 56 1.34 7.43 -4.01
N ARG A 57 0.39 7.74 -3.11
CA ARG A 57 0.30 9.07 -2.50
C ARG A 57 1.49 9.36 -1.57
N TRP A 58 1.98 8.36 -0.84
CA TRP A 58 3.19 8.50 -0.05
C TRP A 58 4.39 8.81 -0.95
N TYR A 59 4.56 8.08 -2.05
CA TYR A 59 5.63 8.33 -3.01
C TYR A 59 5.56 9.72 -3.65
N ILE A 60 4.37 10.14 -4.09
CA ILE A 60 4.13 11.48 -4.62
C ILE A 60 4.53 12.55 -3.59
N LYS A 61 4.13 12.37 -2.32
CA LYS A 61 4.51 13.28 -1.23
C LYS A 61 6.03 13.36 -1.10
N GLU A 62 6.73 12.24 -1.01
CA GLU A 62 8.18 12.23 -0.79
C GLU A 62 8.96 12.83 -1.97
N VAL A 63 8.60 12.49 -3.21
CA VAL A 63 9.31 12.96 -4.40
C VAL A 63 9.01 14.42 -4.71
N LEU A 64 7.75 14.87 -4.60
CA LEU A 64 7.35 16.21 -5.03
C LEU A 64 7.37 17.26 -3.93
N HIS A 65 7.16 16.86 -2.67
CA HIS A 65 7.06 17.81 -1.56
C HIS A 65 8.27 17.75 -0.63
N SER A 66 8.87 16.57 -0.44
CA SER A 66 10.05 16.40 0.43
C SER A 66 11.39 16.51 -0.31
N ASN A 67 11.39 16.70 -1.65
CA ASN A 67 12.58 16.67 -2.51
C ASN A 67 13.49 15.44 -2.31
N LEU A 68 12.91 14.30 -1.91
CA LEU A 68 13.65 13.06 -1.76
C LEU A 68 13.82 12.41 -3.14
N THR A 69 14.95 12.70 -3.77
CA THR A 69 15.30 12.14 -5.09
C THR A 69 15.44 10.62 -5.07
N ASP A 70 15.85 10.08 -3.92
CA ASP A 70 16.09 8.65 -3.68
C ASP A 70 14.91 7.94 -3.00
N ALA A 71 13.74 8.57 -2.96
CA ALA A 71 12.54 7.88 -2.48
C ALA A 71 12.31 6.63 -3.33
N LEU A 72 12.21 5.48 -2.66
CA LEU A 72 11.88 4.21 -3.28
C LEU A 72 10.36 4.08 -3.32
N LEU A 73 9.81 3.73 -4.47
CA LEU A 73 8.40 3.39 -4.58
C LEU A 73 8.18 2.04 -3.87
N ARG A 74 7.47 2.07 -2.75
CA ARG A 74 7.21 0.90 -1.90
C ARG A 74 5.79 0.39 -2.10
N ARG A 75 5.59 -0.89 -1.81
CA ARG A 75 4.25 -1.49 -1.73
C ARG A 75 3.87 -1.68 -0.28
N LEU A 76 2.58 -1.51 0.01
CA LEU A 76 2.05 -1.79 1.33
C LEU A 76 1.45 -3.18 1.39
N SER A 77 1.67 -3.87 2.49
CA SER A 77 1.25 -5.26 2.66
C SER A 77 -0.27 -5.36 2.70
N SER A 78 -0.86 -5.86 1.61
CA SER A 78 -2.29 -6.19 1.56
C SER A 78 -2.61 -7.42 2.40
N GLN A 79 -1.62 -8.30 2.63
CA GLN A 79 -1.79 -9.42 3.55
C GLN A 79 -1.88 -8.97 5.00
N TYR A 80 -1.09 -7.98 5.43
CA TYR A 80 -1.21 -7.40 6.76
C TYR A 80 -2.62 -6.88 7.01
N VAL A 81 -3.24 -6.26 6.01
CA VAL A 81 -4.63 -5.81 6.08
C VAL A 81 -5.59 -6.98 6.32
N LEU A 82 -5.44 -8.10 5.59
CA LEU A 82 -6.25 -9.30 5.82
C LEU A 82 -6.00 -9.95 7.19
N SER A 83 -4.73 -10.04 7.60
CA SER A 83 -4.32 -10.70 8.83
C SER A 83 -4.72 -9.90 10.08
N CYS A 84 -4.32 -8.63 10.11
CA CYS A 84 -4.32 -7.80 11.32
C CYS A 84 -5.37 -6.69 11.28
N GLY A 85 -5.86 -6.33 10.08
CA GLY A 85 -6.79 -5.20 9.94
C GLY A 85 -8.09 -5.39 10.73
N ASN A 86 -8.55 -6.64 10.87
CA ASN A 86 -9.73 -6.97 11.67
C ASN A 86 -9.51 -6.85 13.19
N ASN A 87 -8.27 -6.83 13.68
CA ASN A 87 -8.01 -6.58 15.11
C ASN A 87 -8.16 -5.10 15.46
N VAL A 88 -8.09 -4.20 14.47
CA VAL A 88 -8.09 -2.74 14.68
C VAL A 88 -9.34 -2.07 14.12
N SER A 89 -9.67 -2.33 12.86
CA SER A 89 -10.67 -1.57 12.10
C SER A 89 -11.83 -2.41 11.56
N LYS A 90 -11.77 -3.75 11.66
CA LYS A 90 -12.77 -4.68 11.10
C LYS A 90 -12.96 -4.48 9.58
N CYS A 91 -11.86 -4.28 8.86
CA CYS A 91 -11.87 -3.84 7.46
C CYS A 91 -12.33 -4.88 6.44
N GLY A 92 -12.28 -6.19 6.73
CA GLY A 92 -12.81 -7.21 5.81
C GLY A 92 -11.97 -8.48 5.71
N THR A 93 -12.37 -9.37 4.80
CA THR A 93 -11.77 -10.69 4.55
C THR A 93 -11.67 -10.97 3.04
N CYS A 94 -11.27 -12.18 2.65
CA CYS A 94 -11.35 -12.66 1.27
C CYS A 94 -12.78 -12.75 0.72
N ASN A 95 -13.81 -12.56 1.54
CA ASN A 95 -15.21 -12.47 1.09
C ASN A 95 -15.69 -11.02 0.89
N GLY A 96 -14.79 -10.04 0.93
CA GLY A 96 -15.09 -8.62 0.76
C GLY A 96 -14.76 -7.78 1.99
N GLY A 97 -14.83 -6.47 1.82
CA GLY A 97 -14.41 -5.52 2.85
C GLY A 97 -14.59 -4.08 2.42
N SER A 98 -14.06 -3.16 3.23
CA SER A 98 -14.16 -1.72 3.06
C SER A 98 -12.77 -1.08 3.01
N ASP A 99 -12.48 -0.42 1.90
CA ASP A 99 -11.32 0.44 1.69
C ASP A 99 -11.24 1.61 2.70
N ALA A 100 -12.38 2.22 3.05
CA ALA A 100 -12.45 3.26 4.07
C ALA A 100 -11.91 2.77 5.44
N LEU A 101 -12.21 1.54 5.81
CA LEU A 101 -11.69 0.93 7.04
C LEU A 101 -10.20 0.60 6.94
N VAL A 102 -9.67 0.35 5.74
CA VAL A 102 -8.21 0.22 5.51
C VAL A 102 -7.51 1.57 5.72
N TYR A 103 -8.09 2.68 5.26
CA TYR A 103 -7.54 4.00 5.58
C TYR A 103 -7.59 4.28 7.08
N ARG A 104 -8.65 3.85 7.77
CA ARG A 104 -8.73 3.92 9.25
C ARG A 104 -7.67 3.05 9.93
N LEU A 105 -7.39 1.85 9.43
CA LEU A 105 -6.29 1.01 9.89
C LEU A 105 -4.95 1.75 9.73
N ALA A 106 -4.70 2.33 8.56
CA ALA A 106 -3.49 3.09 8.29
C ALA A 106 -3.34 4.32 9.22
N GLN A 107 -4.44 4.95 9.62
CA GLN A 107 -4.43 6.03 10.61
C GLN A 107 -4.10 5.54 12.02
N LEU A 108 -4.74 4.45 12.46
CA LEU A 108 -4.66 3.98 13.85
C LEU A 108 -3.39 3.16 14.16
N ALA A 109 -2.97 2.30 13.23
CA ALA A 109 -1.85 1.38 13.41
C ALA A 109 -0.73 1.58 12.38
N GLY A 110 -1.08 2.08 11.19
CA GLY A 110 -0.21 2.06 10.01
C GLY A 110 -0.30 0.75 9.25
N ILE A 111 0.25 0.74 8.04
CA ILE A 111 0.37 -0.47 7.21
C ILE A 111 1.86 -0.62 6.85
N PRO A 112 2.48 -1.78 7.10
CA PRO A 112 3.89 -2.00 6.80
C PRO A 112 4.12 -2.23 5.30
N ASP A 113 5.38 -2.22 4.92
CA ASP A 113 5.82 -2.61 3.58
C ASP A 113 5.42 -4.06 3.24
N ASP A 114 5.20 -4.38 1.97
CA ASP A 114 4.78 -5.71 1.52
C ASP A 114 5.79 -6.82 1.88
N SER A 115 7.08 -6.49 1.99
CA SER A 115 8.11 -7.41 2.48
C SER A 115 7.89 -7.88 3.92
N CYS A 116 7.11 -7.13 4.70
CA CYS A 116 6.77 -7.48 6.08
C CYS A 116 5.73 -8.59 6.16
N SER A 117 4.86 -8.74 5.16
CA SER A 117 3.93 -9.86 5.06
C SER A 117 3.48 -9.99 3.62
N SER A 118 4.14 -10.89 2.87
CA SER A 118 3.83 -11.09 1.47
C SER A 118 2.43 -11.67 1.27
N TYR A 119 1.79 -11.30 0.16
CA TYR A 119 0.43 -11.72 -0.16
C TYR A 119 0.30 -13.24 -0.35
N MET A 120 -0.69 -13.82 0.33
CA MET A 120 -0.97 -15.26 0.33
C MET A 120 -2.38 -15.60 -0.16
N ALA A 121 -3.21 -14.60 -0.49
CA ALA A 121 -4.61 -14.76 -0.91
C ALA A 121 -5.47 -15.61 0.03
N VAL A 122 -5.27 -15.46 1.34
CA VAL A 122 -5.99 -16.24 2.36
C VAL A 122 -6.23 -15.39 3.60
N ASP A 123 -7.38 -15.62 4.24
CA ASP A 123 -7.67 -15.07 5.55
C ASP A 123 -6.80 -15.75 6.61
N THR A 124 -6.06 -14.96 7.37
CA THR A 124 -5.30 -15.44 8.52
C THR A 124 -5.63 -14.61 9.75
N THR A 125 -5.44 -15.18 10.93
CA THR A 125 -5.42 -14.43 12.19
C THR A 125 -4.11 -13.68 12.33
N CYS A 126 -4.11 -12.71 13.24
CA CYS A 126 -2.94 -11.92 13.59
C CYS A 126 -2.61 -12.03 15.07
N ASP A 127 -1.71 -12.97 15.37
CA ASP A 127 -1.14 -13.22 16.69
C ASP A 127 0.39 -13.29 16.57
N ALA A 128 1.09 -12.60 17.47
CA ALA A 128 2.54 -12.54 17.53
C ALA A 128 3.20 -13.83 18.05
N GLN A 129 2.46 -14.72 18.72
CA GLN A 129 3.04 -15.82 19.49
C GLN A 129 3.61 -16.96 18.64
N PHE A 130 3.03 -17.24 17.47
CA PHE A 130 3.50 -18.34 16.62
C PHE A 130 3.10 -18.14 15.16
N VAL A 131 3.73 -18.88 14.24
CA VAL A 131 3.41 -18.83 12.81
C VAL A 131 2.73 -20.14 12.43
N SER A 132 1.61 -20.07 11.70
CA SER A 132 0.94 -21.26 11.13
C SER A 132 0.35 -20.96 9.75
N ALA A 133 -0.27 -21.95 9.12
CA ALA A 133 -1.00 -21.73 7.87
C ALA A 133 -2.13 -20.69 8.03
N THR A 134 -2.75 -20.64 9.21
CA THR A 134 -3.91 -19.79 9.52
C THR A 134 -3.58 -18.60 10.41
N ASN A 135 -2.36 -18.48 10.94
CA ASN A 135 -1.93 -17.35 11.77
C ASN A 135 -0.64 -16.73 11.24
N LYS A 136 -0.61 -15.40 11.19
CA LYS A 136 0.58 -14.62 10.83
C LYS A 136 0.80 -13.48 11.83
N PRO A 137 2.00 -13.33 12.40
CA PRO A 137 2.29 -12.16 13.23
C PRO A 137 2.21 -10.86 12.39
N PRO A 138 2.14 -9.68 13.04
CA PRO A 138 2.07 -8.38 12.37
C PRO A 138 3.16 -8.17 11.30
N CYS A 139 4.34 -8.72 11.53
CA CYS A 139 5.39 -8.82 10.53
C CYS A 139 5.92 -10.25 10.52
N TYR A 140 5.87 -10.89 9.36
CA TYR A 140 6.40 -12.21 9.12
C TYR A 140 7.15 -12.24 7.80
N THR A 141 8.44 -12.52 7.87
CA THR A 141 9.28 -12.76 6.70
C THR A 141 9.79 -14.20 6.77
N CYS A 142 10.19 -14.76 5.62
CA CYS A 142 10.82 -16.08 5.57
C CYS A 142 12.29 -16.07 6.05
N TRP A 143 12.74 -15.00 6.71
CA TRP A 143 14.09 -14.91 7.25
C TRP A 143 14.22 -15.77 8.51
N PRO A 144 15.31 -16.56 8.63
CA PRO A 144 15.51 -17.48 9.74
C PRO A 144 15.78 -16.80 11.09
N GLU A 145 16.06 -15.49 11.12
CA GLU A 145 16.24 -14.74 12.38
C GLU A 145 14.97 -14.01 12.81
N THR A 146 14.55 -14.27 14.04
CA THR A 146 13.26 -13.89 14.64
C THR A 146 13.13 -12.40 14.99
N SER A 147 14.05 -11.54 14.57
CA SER A 147 13.97 -10.08 14.77
C SER A 147 13.81 -9.35 13.44
N SER A 148 12.63 -9.45 12.83
CA SER A 148 12.28 -8.52 11.75
C SER A 148 11.93 -7.17 12.38
N THR A 149 12.88 -6.23 12.33
CA THR A 149 12.57 -4.80 12.44
C THR A 149 11.47 -4.48 11.45
N VAL A 150 10.29 -4.07 11.93
CA VAL A 150 9.17 -3.71 11.06
C VAL A 150 9.64 -2.56 10.16
N PRO A 151 9.70 -2.72 8.83
CA PRO A 151 9.98 -1.61 7.92
C PRO A 151 8.98 -0.49 8.20
N GLN A 152 9.41 0.77 8.07
CA GLN A 152 8.60 1.94 8.40
C GLN A 152 7.16 1.80 7.88
N ALA A 153 6.20 1.71 8.80
CA ALA A 153 4.78 1.62 8.45
C ALA A 153 4.30 2.98 7.93
N VAL A 154 3.60 2.98 6.80
CA VAL A 154 2.93 4.18 6.31
C VAL A 154 1.72 4.44 7.19
N ARG A 155 1.69 5.64 7.80
CA ARG A 155 0.58 6.14 8.62
C ARG A 155 -0.13 7.28 7.92
N VAL A 156 -1.45 7.26 7.95
CA VAL A 156 -2.26 8.42 7.53
C VAL A 156 -2.31 9.37 8.72
N VAL A 157 -1.66 10.53 8.60
CA VAL A 157 -1.69 11.62 9.59
C VAL A 157 -2.78 12.60 9.21
#